data_AF-A0A957IJ08-F1
#
_entry.id   AF-A0A957IJ08-F1
#
_cell.length_a   1.000
_cell.length_b   1.000
_cell.length_c   1.000
_cell.angle_alpha   90.00
_cell.angle_beta   90.00
_cell.angle_gamma   90.00
#
_symmetry.space_group_name_H-M   'P 1'
#
loop_
_entity.id
_entity.type
_entity.pdbx_description
1 polymer ?
#
loop_
_entity_poly.entity_id
_entity_poly.type
_entity_poly.pdbx_seq_one_letter_code
_entity_poly.pdbx_strand_id
1 'polypeptide(L)'
;LVAPKESIYEQRKRFRQNMIDAFNLEELKDICFDLEINHESLPSHTQLNGFVRELIGFAQRQGRLNELIQVLQAERPHLEW
;
A
#
# COMPACT_ATOMS: atom_id res chain seq x y z
N LEU A 1 -8.87 0.82 30.92
CA LEU A 1 -7.72 0.16 30.25
C LEU A 1 -7.58 0.83 28.88
N VAL A 2 -6.58 1.68 28.69
CA VAL A 2 -6.29 2.25 27.37
C VAL A 2 -5.52 1.17 26.63
N ALA A 3 -6.03 0.70 25.49
CA ALA A 3 -5.29 -0.22 24.63
C ALA A 3 -3.89 0.38 24.33
N PRO A 4 -2.82 -0.43 24.33
CA PRO A 4 -1.49 0.08 23.99
C PRO A 4 -1.54 0.79 22.64
N LYS A 5 -1.02 2.02 22.55
CA LYS A 5 -0.81 2.67 21.26
C LYS A 5 0.12 1.79 20.44
N GLU A 6 -0.35 1.35 19.29
CA GLU A 6 0.41 0.51 18.38
C GLU A 6 1.69 1.20 17.94
N SER A 7 2.80 0.45 17.90
CA SER A 7 4.09 0.99 17.44
C SER A 7 4.05 1.28 15.94
N ILE A 8 4.91 2.20 15.46
CA ILE A 8 5.06 2.49 14.02
C ILE A 8 5.42 1.22 13.23
N TYR A 9 6.17 0.30 13.83
CA TYR A 9 6.53 -0.97 13.19
C TYR A 9 5.29 -1.84 12.95
N GLU A 10 4.42 -1.98 13.94
CA GLU A 10 3.18 -2.75 13.81
C GLU A 10 2.18 -2.07 12.87
N GLN A 11 2.06 -0.74 12.90
CA GLN A 11 1.24 0.02 11.94
C GLN A 11 1.67 -0.25 10.50
N ARG A 12 2.98 -0.17 10.21
CA ARG A 12 3.51 -0.44 8.86
C ARG A 12 3.28 -1.90 8.44
N LYS A 13 3.44 -2.83 9.37
CA LYS A 13 3.22 -4.26 9.12
C LYS A 13 1.76 -4.54 8.81
N ARG A 14 0.83 -3.97 9.58
CA ARG A 14 -0.61 -4.07 9.34
C ARG A 14 -0.98 -3.44 8.00
N PHE A 15 -0.55 -2.20 7.73
CA PHE A 15 -0.86 -1.52 6.47
C PHE A 15 -0.43 -2.35 5.26
N ARG A 16 0.79 -2.90 5.28
CA ARG A 16 1.28 -3.81 4.24
C ARG A 16 0.42 -5.07 4.13
N GLN A 17 0.05 -5.67 5.24
CA GLN A 17 -0.77 -6.89 5.24
C GLN A 17 -2.17 -6.62 4.68
N ASN A 18 -2.80 -5.51 5.07
CA ASN A 18 -4.10 -5.10 4.55
C ASN A 18 -4.06 -4.95 3.02
N MET A 19 -3.00 -4.36 2.46
CA MET A 19 -2.85 -4.26 1.00
C MET A 19 -2.74 -5.64 0.32
N ILE A 20 -1.99 -6.56 0.93
CA ILE A 20 -1.79 -7.92 0.40
C ILE A 20 -3.10 -8.73 0.44
N ASP A 21 -3.90 -8.56 1.51
CA ASP A 21 -5.12 -9.31 1.71
C ASP A 21 -6.31 -8.75 0.90
N ALA A 22 -6.29 -7.43 0.63
CA ALA A 22 -7.40 -6.73 -0.02
C ALA A 22 -7.29 -6.63 -1.55
N PHE A 23 -6.08 -6.78 -2.10
CA PHE A 23 -5.83 -6.57 -3.52
C PHE A 23 -4.96 -7.68 -4.12
N ASN A 24 -5.27 -8.01 -5.37
CA ASN A 24 -4.38 -8.81 -6.21
C ASN A 24 -3.36 -7.92 -6.94
N LEU A 25 -2.44 -8.57 -7.67
CA LEU A 25 -1.34 -7.87 -8.32
C LEU A 25 -1.80 -6.90 -9.41
N GLU A 26 -2.79 -7.29 -10.23
CA GLU A 26 -3.28 -6.46 -11.33
C GLU A 26 -4.05 -5.24 -10.81
N GLU A 27 -4.88 -5.40 -9.78
CA GLU A 27 -5.56 -4.26 -9.13
C GLU A 27 -4.55 -3.21 -8.60
N LEU A 28 -3.44 -3.67 -8.01
CA LEU A 28 -2.39 -2.75 -7.56
C LEU A 28 -1.64 -2.07 -8.72
N LYS A 29 -1.54 -2.71 -9.89
CA LYS A 29 -0.97 -2.09 -11.09
C LYS A 29 -1.91 -1.05 -11.67
N ASP A 30 -3.22 -1.30 -11.65
CA ASP A 30 -4.24 -0.34 -12.05
C ASP A 30 -4.18 0.89 -11.14
N ILE A 31 -4.07 0.69 -9.81
CA ILE A 31 -3.86 1.79 -8.87
C ILE A 31 -2.55 2.54 -9.15
N CYS A 32 -1.47 1.85 -9.52
CA CYS A 32 -0.25 2.52 -9.94
C CYS A 32 -0.49 3.36 -11.20
N PHE A 33 -1.26 2.87 -12.17
CA PHE A 33 -1.62 3.61 -13.37
C PHE A 33 -2.41 4.88 -13.05
N ASP A 34 -3.43 4.79 -12.18
CA ASP A 34 -4.24 5.93 -11.75
C ASP A 34 -3.42 6.99 -11.00
N LEU A 35 -2.40 6.54 -10.27
CA LEU A 35 -1.45 7.40 -9.57
C LEU A 35 -0.28 7.88 -10.46
N GLU A 36 -0.28 7.60 -11.76
CA GLU A 36 0.85 7.91 -12.66
C GLU A 36 2.19 7.36 -12.15
N ILE A 37 2.16 6.21 -11.47
CA ILE A 37 3.32 5.47 -10.99
C ILE A 37 3.66 4.39 -12.01
N ASN A 38 4.87 4.47 -12.59
CA ASN A 38 5.37 3.39 -13.43
C ASN A 38 5.70 2.14 -12.58
N HIS A 39 4.77 1.19 -12.51
CA HIS A 39 4.92 -0.03 -11.73
C HIS A 39 6.07 -0.92 -12.21
N GLU A 40 6.42 -0.91 -13.50
CA GLU A 40 7.53 -1.69 -14.04
C GLU A 40 8.90 -1.23 -13.50
N SER A 41 8.97 0.05 -13.08
CA SER A 41 10.15 0.60 -12.42
C SER A 41 10.32 0.13 -10.97
N LEU A 42 9.25 -0.43 -10.37
CA LEU A 42 9.30 -0.97 -9.02
C LEU A 42 9.95 -2.36 -9.05
N PRO A 43 10.95 -2.62 -8.19
CA PRO A 43 11.47 -3.97 -8.03
C PRO A 43 10.34 -4.93 -7.60
N SER A 44 10.47 -6.21 -7.95
CA SER A 44 9.49 -7.23 -7.57
C SER A 44 8.04 -6.96 -8.02
N HIS A 45 7.82 -6.16 -9.08
CA HIS A 45 6.48 -5.87 -9.62
C HIS A 45 5.71 -7.09 -10.15
N THR A 46 6.35 -8.27 -10.19
CA THR A 46 5.72 -9.55 -10.55
C THR A 46 5.32 -10.41 -9.34
N GLN A 47 5.69 -10.01 -8.11
CA GLN A 47 5.42 -10.77 -6.88
C GLN A 47 4.65 -9.89 -5.89
N LEU A 48 3.38 -10.22 -5.61
CA LEU A 48 2.47 -9.39 -4.79
C LEU A 48 3.12 -8.81 -3.52
N ASN A 49 3.65 -9.66 -2.65
CA ASN A 49 4.25 -9.22 -1.38
C ASN A 49 5.45 -8.28 -1.58
N GLY A 50 6.27 -8.56 -2.60
CA GLY A 50 7.39 -7.72 -2.97
C GLY A 50 6.92 -6.39 -3.55
N PHE A 51 5.96 -6.45 -4.47
CA PHE A 51 5.38 -5.28 -5.11
C PHE A 51 4.74 -4.31 -4.11
N VAL A 52 3.92 -4.79 -3.20
CA VAL A 52 3.32 -3.96 -2.13
C VAL A 52 4.42 -3.28 -1.30
N ARG A 53 5.47 -4.03 -0.93
CA ARG A 53 6.60 -3.46 -0.17
C ARG A 53 7.30 -2.33 -0.95
N GLU A 54 7.58 -2.55 -2.23
CA GLU A 54 8.25 -1.55 -3.07
C GLU A 54 7.36 -0.35 -3.39
N LEU A 55 6.05 -0.56 -3.59
CA LEU A 55 5.06 0.50 -3.80
C LEU A 55 4.96 1.41 -2.57
N ILE A 56 4.80 0.83 -1.37
CA ILE A 56 4.80 1.61 -0.11
C ILE A 56 6.12 2.38 0.02
N GLY A 57 7.26 1.71 -0.22
CA GLY A 57 8.57 2.34 -0.14
C GLY A 57 8.75 3.48 -1.14
N PHE A 58 8.26 3.32 -2.36
CA PHE A 58 8.25 4.35 -3.40
C PHE A 58 7.38 5.54 -2.98
N ALA A 59 6.12 5.29 -2.59
CA ALA A 59 5.20 6.34 -2.18
C ALA A 59 5.74 7.12 -0.97
N GLN A 60 6.39 6.45 -0.02
CA GLN A 60 7.09 7.10 1.09
C GLN A 60 8.22 8.01 0.64
N ARG A 61 9.11 7.53 -0.25
CA ARG A 61 10.26 8.32 -0.75
C ARG A 61 9.81 9.53 -1.58
N GLN A 62 8.69 9.42 -2.28
CA GLN A 62 8.13 10.49 -3.11
C GLN A 62 7.17 11.42 -2.34
N GLY A 63 6.91 11.16 -1.05
CA GLY A 63 5.93 11.94 -0.26
C GLY A 63 4.47 11.70 -0.67
N ARG A 64 4.19 10.64 -1.43
CA ARG A 64 2.88 10.29 -2.00
C ARG A 64 2.14 9.22 -1.20
N LEU A 65 2.58 8.89 0.01
CA LEU A 65 1.94 7.84 0.84
C LEU A 65 0.47 8.17 1.15
N ASN A 66 0.15 9.42 1.45
CA ASN A 66 -1.23 9.83 1.74
C ASN A 66 -2.14 9.69 0.52
N GLU A 67 -1.63 9.97 -0.68
CA GLU A 67 -2.35 9.83 -1.93
C GLU A 67 -2.66 8.34 -2.22
N LEU A 68 -1.68 7.47 -2.02
CA LEU A 68 -1.89 6.02 -2.08
C LEU A 68 -2.98 5.59 -1.09
N ILE A 69 -2.91 6.01 0.17
CA ILE A 69 -3.93 5.68 1.19
C ILE A 69 -5.32 6.16 0.77
N GLN A 70 -5.44 7.36 0.20
CA GLN A 70 -6.73 7.89 -0.27
C GLN A 70 -7.34 7.02 -1.38
N VAL A 71 -6.53 6.56 -2.34
CA VAL A 71 -7.02 5.67 -3.40
C VAL A 71 -7.41 4.30 -2.82
N LEU A 72 -6.59 3.71 -1.94
CA LEU A 72 -6.92 2.43 -1.28
C LEU A 72 -8.22 2.53 -0.46
N GLN A 73 -8.42 3.64 0.24
CA GLN A 73 -9.64 3.91 1.01
C GLN A 73 -10.86 4.12 0.10
N ALA A 74 -10.71 4.74 -1.06
CA ALA A 74 -11.79 4.91 -2.02
C ALA A 74 -12.21 3.56 -2.64
N GLU A 75 -11.23 2.70 -2.97
CA GLU A 75 -11.44 1.36 -3.52
C GLU A 75 -12.03 0.38 -2.51
N ARG A 76 -11.59 0.43 -1.25
CA ARG A 76 -12.05 -0.45 -0.17
C ARG A 76 -12.42 0.39 1.06
N PRO A 77 -13.59 1.06 1.03
CA PRO A 77 -13.99 2.00 2.08
C PRO A 77 -14.32 1.33 3.43
N HIS A 78 -14.47 0.02 3.43
CA HIS A 78 -14.79 -0.78 4.62
C HIS A 78 -13.55 -1.26 5.39
N LEU A 79 -12.34 -1.04 4.85
CA LEU A 79 -11.09 -1.39 5.52
C LEU A 79 -10.51 -0.17 6.23
N GLU A 80 -9.90 -0.40 7.40
CA GLU A 80 -9.09 0.59 8.09
C GLU A 80 -7.64 0.50 7.60
N TRP A 81 -7.16 1.55 6.94
CA TRP A 81 -5.83 1.65 6.35
C TRP A 81 -4.79 2.19 7.36
#